data_AF-A0A6H9SBX2-F1
#
_entry.id   AF-A0A6H9SBX2-F1
#
_cell.length_a   1.000
_cell.length_b   1.000
_cell.length_c   1.000
_cell.angle_alpha   90.00
_cell.angle_beta   90.00
_cell.angle_gamma   90.00
#
_symmetry.space_group_name_H-M   'P 1'
#
loop_
_entity.id
_entity.type
_entity.pdbx_description
1 polymer ?
#
loop_
_entity_poly.entity_id
_entity_poly.type
_entity_poly.pdbx_seq_one_letter_code
_entity_poly.pdbx_strand_id
1 'polypeptide(L)'
;MPTRWELDKASIYSTKAGEKDRTYLDSAFCLTDDVSTPSRHEGRQVAIGKKVLQTLLTQLAGQGSALSRERTALVVATSWSDESYFVTGVSGKTDAPAGFTPGEQVAELAAAFALGGPALSVDTACSSFPYALDMAQALVNSGQADNAIVMALNTVLPPALFLGFS
;
A
#
# COMPACT_ATOMS: atom_id res chain seq x y z
N MET A 1 -7.12 19.53 15.98
CA MET A 1 -7.28 18.28 15.21
C MET A 1 -6.53 17.20 15.95
N PRO A 2 -7.09 16.00 16.16
CA PRO A 2 -6.29 14.89 16.65
C PRO A 2 -5.08 14.72 15.72
N THR A 3 -3.89 14.56 16.29
CA THR A 3 -2.68 14.35 15.49
C THR A 3 -2.83 13.02 14.76
N ARG A 4 -2.39 12.94 13.50
CA ARG A 4 -2.50 11.72 12.65
C ARG A 4 -2.07 10.44 13.37
N TRP A 5 -1.06 10.56 14.22
CA TRP A 5 -0.51 9.45 14.98
C TRP A 5 -0.95 9.41 16.44
N GLU A 6 -1.69 10.41 16.95
CA GLU A 6 -2.09 10.48 18.36
C GLU A 6 -0.90 10.27 19.34
N LEU A 7 0.31 10.60 18.88
CA LEU A 7 1.54 10.48 19.65
C LEU A 7 1.86 11.81 20.34
N ASP A 8 2.40 11.71 21.55
CA ASP A 8 3.08 12.82 22.19
C ASP A 8 4.40 13.09 21.45
N LYS A 9 4.52 14.26 20.81
CA LYS A 9 5.74 14.67 20.10
C LYS A 9 6.96 14.62 21.03
N ALA A 10 6.82 15.02 22.29
CA ALA A 10 7.93 15.03 23.25
C ALA A 10 8.42 13.62 23.59
N SER A 11 7.61 12.59 23.35
CA SER A 11 7.98 11.18 23.59
C SER A 11 8.89 10.60 22.50
N ILE A 12 8.89 11.17 21.28
CA ILE A 12 9.63 10.62 20.14
C ILE A 12 10.56 11.62 19.45
N TYR A 13 10.44 12.93 19.69
CA TYR A 13 11.22 13.94 18.95
C TYR A 13 12.49 14.38 19.71
N SER A 14 13.60 14.52 19.00
CA SER A 14 14.83 15.17 19.48
C SER A 14 15.47 16.00 18.37
N THR A 15 16.02 17.17 18.70
CA THR A 15 16.78 17.97 17.72
C THR A 15 18.18 17.42 17.44
N LYS A 16 18.61 16.41 18.21
CA LYS A 16 19.91 15.76 18.08
C LYS A 16 19.78 14.46 17.28
N ALA A 17 20.42 14.39 16.12
CA ALA A 17 20.48 13.17 15.31
C ALA A 17 21.20 12.02 16.05
N GLY A 18 20.75 10.78 15.83
CA GLY A 18 21.33 9.58 16.44
C GLY A 18 21.01 9.38 17.93
N GLU A 19 20.07 10.14 18.49
CA GLU A 19 19.52 9.82 19.81
C GLU A 19 18.60 8.60 19.71
N LYS A 20 18.89 7.57 20.50
CA LYS A 20 18.16 6.30 20.45
C LYS A 20 16.66 6.50 20.66
N ASP A 21 15.86 5.82 19.84
CA ASP A 21 14.40 5.84 19.88
C ASP A 21 13.79 7.26 19.69
N ARG A 22 14.54 8.17 19.06
CA ARG A 22 14.09 9.52 18.71
C ARG A 22 14.16 9.79 17.21
N THR A 23 13.21 10.57 16.70
CA THR A 23 13.23 11.19 15.37
C THR A 23 13.67 12.64 15.47
N TYR A 24 14.53 13.08 14.55
CA TYR A 24 14.84 14.49 14.36
C TYR A 24 14.00 15.16 13.25
N LEU A 25 13.10 14.39 12.64
CA LEU A 25 12.13 14.87 11.65
C LEU A 25 10.74 15.01 12.29
N ASP A 26 10.10 16.15 12.09
CA ASP A 26 8.75 16.44 12.60
C ASP A 26 7.72 16.75 11.49
N SER A 27 8.07 16.48 10.24
CA SER A 27 7.21 16.67 9.08
C SER A 27 7.33 15.51 8.09
N ALA A 28 6.22 15.19 7.42
CA ALA A 28 6.16 14.18 6.37
C ALA A 28 5.06 14.55 5.37
N PHE A 29 5.25 14.16 4.10
CA PHE A 29 4.19 14.25 3.10
C PHE A 29 3.27 13.05 3.24
N CYS A 30 2.02 13.31 3.62
CA CYS A 30 1.04 12.28 3.86
C CYS A 30 -0.17 12.49 2.95
N LEU A 31 -0.80 11.39 2.52
CA LEU A 31 -2.08 11.45 1.80
C LEU A 31 -3.13 12.14 2.69
N THR A 32 -3.89 13.05 2.09
CA THR A 32 -5.03 13.69 2.75
C THR A 32 -6.01 12.66 3.25
N ASP A 33 -6.51 12.86 4.46
CA ASP A 33 -7.54 11.98 5.01
C ASP A 33 -8.87 12.29 4.33
N ASP A 34 -9.56 11.22 3.97
CA ASP A 34 -10.92 11.25 3.45
C ASP A 34 -11.82 10.59 4.49
N VAL A 35 -13.09 11.00 4.58
CA VAL A 35 -14.07 10.46 5.54
C VAL A 35 -14.21 8.94 5.36
N SER A 36 -14.09 8.44 4.13
CA SER A 36 -14.15 7.01 3.84
C SER A 36 -12.82 6.26 4.00
N THR A 37 -11.69 6.97 4.12
CA THR A 37 -10.35 6.40 4.33
C THR A 37 -9.52 7.28 5.28
N PRO A 38 -9.91 7.40 6.56
CA PRO A 38 -9.18 8.20 7.53
C PRO A 38 -7.79 7.62 7.84
N SER A 39 -6.95 8.40 8.52
CA SER A 39 -5.76 7.87 9.17
C SER A 39 -6.12 6.77 10.17
N ARG A 40 -5.28 5.72 10.24
CA ARG A 40 -5.55 4.49 11.00
C ARG A 40 -6.75 3.67 10.56
N HIS A 41 -7.29 3.86 9.34
CA HIS A 41 -8.24 2.92 8.76
C HIS A 41 -7.57 1.56 8.54
N GLU A 42 -8.19 0.49 9.04
CA GLU A 42 -7.76 -0.88 8.78
C GLU A 42 -7.81 -1.21 7.28
N GLY A 43 -6.71 -1.71 6.71
CA GLY A 43 -6.65 -1.97 5.27
C GLY A 43 -6.78 -0.68 4.43
N ARG A 44 -6.34 0.47 4.96
CA ARG A 44 -6.34 1.76 4.25
C ARG A 44 -5.66 1.62 2.88
N GLN A 45 -4.56 0.87 2.81
CA GLN A 45 -3.82 0.66 1.58
C GLN A 45 -4.66 -0.07 0.52
N VAL A 46 -5.42 -1.09 0.93
CA VAL A 46 -6.38 -1.80 0.07
C VAL A 46 -7.53 -0.87 -0.35
N ALA A 47 -8.09 -0.09 0.58
CA ALA A 47 -9.18 0.84 0.27
C ALA A 47 -8.76 1.91 -0.76
N ILE A 48 -7.55 2.47 -0.61
CA ILE A 48 -6.95 3.37 -1.60
C ILE A 48 -6.73 2.63 -2.92
N GLY A 49 -6.19 1.41 -2.87
CA GLY A 49 -5.98 0.57 -4.06
C GLY A 49 -7.28 0.33 -4.84
N LYS A 50 -8.39 0.05 -4.16
CA LYS A 50 -9.72 -0.09 -4.77
C LYS A 50 -10.16 1.20 -5.46
N LYS A 51 -9.98 2.37 -4.83
CA LYS A 51 -10.30 3.67 -5.45
C LYS A 51 -9.47 3.95 -6.71
N VAL A 52 -8.17 3.65 -6.65
CA VAL A 52 -7.24 3.84 -7.78
C VAL A 52 -7.61 2.92 -8.94
N LEU A 53 -7.82 1.63 -8.69
CA LEU A 53 -8.25 0.68 -9.71
C LEU A 53 -9.60 1.09 -10.31
N GLN A 54 -10.58 1.42 -9.49
CA GLN A 54 -11.88 1.88 -9.99
C GLN A 54 -11.74 3.10 -10.92
N THR A 55 -10.91 4.08 -10.53
CA THR A 55 -10.65 5.28 -11.34
C THR A 55 -10.02 4.93 -12.68
N LEU A 56 -8.99 4.07 -12.68
CA LEU A 56 -8.34 3.59 -13.91
C LEU A 56 -9.35 2.94 -14.85
N LEU A 57 -10.19 2.05 -14.34
CA LEU A 57 -11.14 1.30 -15.15
C LEU A 57 -12.26 2.20 -15.69
N THR A 58 -12.73 3.16 -14.89
CA THR A 58 -13.68 4.18 -15.35
C THR A 58 -13.07 5.08 -16.44
N GLN A 59 -11.79 5.47 -16.31
CA GLN A 59 -11.10 6.26 -17.32
C GLN A 59 -10.93 5.49 -18.64
N LEU A 60 -10.53 4.21 -18.58
CA LEU A 60 -10.41 3.35 -19.76
C LEU A 60 -11.76 3.19 -20.47
N ALA A 61 -12.83 2.95 -19.72
CA ALA A 61 -14.18 2.85 -20.28
C ALA A 61 -14.63 4.17 -20.95
N GLY A 62 -14.32 5.32 -20.35
CA GLY A 62 -14.59 6.63 -20.95
C GLY A 62 -13.81 6.91 -22.24
N GLN A 63 -12.68 6.23 -22.45
CA GLN A 63 -11.89 6.27 -23.69
C GLN A 63 -12.34 5.24 -24.73
N GLY A 64 -13.40 4.46 -24.46
CA GLY A 64 -13.87 3.39 -25.33
C GLY A 64 -12.99 2.14 -25.32
N SER A 65 -12.06 2.04 -24.36
CA SER A 65 -11.19 0.87 -24.19
C SER A 65 -11.77 -0.06 -23.13
N ALA A 66 -11.91 -1.34 -23.46
CA ALA A 66 -12.35 -2.37 -22.53
C ALA A 66 -11.19 -3.33 -22.25
N LEU A 67 -10.82 -3.44 -20.97
CA LEU A 67 -9.81 -4.38 -20.51
C LEU A 67 -10.46 -5.74 -20.23
N SER A 68 -10.04 -6.79 -20.94
CA SER A 68 -10.45 -8.17 -20.65
C SER A 68 -10.00 -8.56 -19.25
N ARG A 69 -10.91 -9.06 -18.41
CA ARG A 69 -10.61 -9.37 -17.00
C ARG A 69 -9.97 -10.75 -16.81
N GLU A 70 -10.34 -11.72 -17.64
CA GLU A 70 -10.00 -13.14 -17.47
C GLU A 70 -8.49 -13.41 -17.51
N ARG A 71 -7.75 -12.64 -18.30
CA ARG A 71 -6.30 -12.81 -18.50
C ARG A 71 -5.52 -11.52 -18.24
N THR A 72 -6.03 -10.68 -17.34
CA THR A 72 -5.30 -9.49 -16.87
C THR A 72 -4.53 -9.83 -15.61
N ALA A 73 -3.20 -9.70 -15.67
CA ALA A 73 -2.34 -9.76 -14.50
C ALA A 73 -2.49 -8.51 -13.63
N LEU A 74 -2.33 -8.66 -12.32
CA LEU A 74 -2.22 -7.58 -11.36
C LEU A 74 -0.86 -7.64 -10.68
N VAL A 75 0.01 -6.67 -10.95
CA VAL A 75 1.32 -6.57 -10.29
C VAL A 75 1.34 -5.33 -9.41
N VAL A 76 1.44 -5.52 -8.11
CA VAL A 76 1.36 -4.44 -7.11
C VAL A 76 2.72 -4.29 -6.43
N ALA A 77 3.37 -3.15 -6.65
CA ALA A 77 4.49 -2.70 -5.85
C ALA A 77 3.98 -2.24 -4.49
N THR A 78 4.13 -3.08 -3.47
CA THR A 78 3.62 -2.81 -2.12
C THR A 78 4.48 -3.53 -1.08
N SER A 79 4.63 -2.91 0.08
CA SER A 79 5.38 -3.44 1.21
C SER A 79 4.51 -3.45 2.47
N TRP A 80 5.13 -3.72 3.62
CA TRP A 80 4.53 -3.63 4.96
C TRP A 80 4.14 -2.19 5.38
N SER A 81 3.77 -1.30 4.46
CA SER A 81 3.47 0.11 4.76
C SER A 81 2.07 0.36 5.33
N ASP A 82 1.22 -0.67 5.37
CA ASP A 82 -0.11 -0.58 5.96
C ASP A 82 0.02 -0.62 7.49
N GLU A 83 -0.69 0.29 8.16
CA GLU A 83 -0.64 0.41 9.62
C GLU A 83 -1.08 -0.87 10.32
N SER A 84 -2.01 -1.62 9.71
CA SER A 84 -2.51 -2.89 10.24
C SER A 84 -1.41 -3.96 10.39
N TYR A 85 -0.31 -3.87 9.64
CA TYR A 85 0.84 -4.77 9.80
C TYR A 85 1.56 -4.57 11.15
N PHE A 86 1.55 -3.35 11.71
CA PHE A 86 2.23 -3.03 12.97
C PHE A 86 1.31 -3.09 14.20
N VAL A 87 0.00 -3.12 14.01
CA VAL A 87 -0.98 -3.22 15.12
C VAL A 87 -0.99 -4.62 15.74
N THR A 88 -0.60 -5.66 14.99
CA THR A 88 -0.58 -7.06 15.45
C THR A 88 0.45 -7.39 16.52
N GLY A 89 1.40 -6.48 16.82
CA GLY A 89 2.47 -6.72 17.81
C GLY A 89 2.40 -5.89 19.10
N VAL A 90 1.63 -4.81 19.14
CA VAL A 90 1.72 -3.82 20.25
C VAL A 90 0.56 -3.93 21.25
N SER A 91 -0.58 -4.48 20.83
CA SER A 91 -1.72 -4.64 21.70
C SER A 91 -1.87 -6.12 22.04
N GLY A 92 -1.62 -6.50 23.29
CA GLY A 92 -2.02 -7.81 23.85
C GLY A 92 -3.55 -8.00 23.92
N LYS A 93 -4.29 -7.44 22.95
CA LYS A 93 -5.72 -7.63 22.73
C LYS A 93 -5.85 -8.66 21.62
N THR A 94 -6.48 -9.77 21.95
CA THR A 94 -6.84 -10.89 21.06
C THR A 94 -7.84 -10.52 19.95
N ASP A 95 -8.30 -9.26 19.90
CA ASP A 95 -9.36 -8.78 19.01
C ASP A 95 -8.86 -7.74 17.98
N ALA A 96 -7.55 -7.51 17.87
CA ALA A 96 -7.01 -6.67 16.79
C ALA A 96 -7.16 -7.44 15.46
N PRO A 97 -7.93 -6.92 14.49
CA PRO A 97 -8.13 -7.62 13.24
C PRO A 97 -6.79 -7.76 12.49
N ALA A 98 -6.61 -8.92 11.85
CA ALA A 98 -5.38 -9.28 11.17
C ALA A 98 -5.15 -8.30 10.01
N GLY A 99 -4.08 -7.51 10.09
CA GLY A 99 -3.70 -6.64 8.98
C GLY A 99 -3.40 -7.44 7.71
N PHE A 100 -3.62 -6.82 6.55
CA PHE A 100 -3.35 -7.47 5.27
C PHE A 100 -1.85 -7.54 5.02
N THR A 101 -1.32 -8.76 4.91
CA THR A 101 0.01 -8.98 4.30
C THR A 101 0.02 -8.45 2.86
N PRO A 102 1.19 -8.08 2.31
CA PRO A 102 1.29 -7.65 0.90
C PRO A 102 0.59 -8.60 -0.08
N GLY A 103 0.70 -9.92 0.12
CA GLY A 103 0.01 -10.91 -0.72
C GLY A 103 -1.51 -10.85 -0.59
N GLU A 104 -2.04 -10.73 0.62
CA GLU A 104 -3.49 -10.62 0.85
C GLU A 104 -4.07 -9.31 0.31
N GLN A 105 -3.32 -8.21 0.36
CA GLN A 105 -3.72 -6.95 -0.28
C GLN A 105 -3.95 -7.15 -1.79
N VAL A 106 -3.03 -7.84 -2.45
CA VAL A 106 -3.10 -8.11 -3.89
C VAL A 106 -4.24 -9.07 -4.21
N ALA A 107 -4.43 -10.12 -3.42
CA ALA A 107 -5.51 -11.08 -3.60
C ALA A 107 -6.88 -10.40 -3.47
N GLU A 108 -7.06 -9.54 -2.47
CA GLU A 108 -8.30 -8.78 -2.24
C GLU A 108 -8.59 -7.80 -3.39
N LEU A 109 -7.55 -7.14 -3.94
CA LEU A 109 -7.70 -6.28 -5.11
C LEU A 109 -8.06 -7.09 -6.37
N ALA A 110 -7.38 -8.20 -6.62
CA ALA A 110 -7.68 -9.05 -7.77
C ALA A 110 -9.11 -9.59 -7.72
N ALA A 111 -9.55 -10.07 -6.54
CA ALA A 111 -10.90 -10.58 -6.33
C ALA A 111 -11.97 -9.49 -6.50
N ALA A 112 -11.75 -8.30 -5.94
CA ALA A 112 -12.70 -7.19 -6.02
C ALA A 112 -12.98 -6.71 -7.46
N PHE A 113 -12.02 -6.90 -8.37
CA PHE A 113 -12.13 -6.50 -9.78
C PHE A 113 -12.19 -7.68 -10.77
N ALA A 114 -12.39 -8.90 -10.26
CA ALA A 114 -12.49 -10.14 -11.03
C ALA A 114 -11.32 -10.35 -12.02
N LEU A 115 -10.10 -10.02 -11.60
CA LEU A 115 -8.90 -10.20 -12.44
C LEU A 115 -8.45 -11.66 -12.40
N GLY A 116 -8.48 -12.33 -13.54
CA GLY A 116 -8.20 -13.78 -13.65
C GLY A 116 -6.75 -14.13 -14.00
N GLY A 117 -5.90 -13.14 -14.26
CA GLY A 117 -4.47 -13.37 -14.50
C GLY A 117 -3.64 -13.45 -13.21
N PRO A 118 -2.30 -13.64 -13.33
CA PRO A 118 -1.41 -13.67 -12.17
C PRO A 118 -1.51 -12.41 -11.31
N ALA A 119 -1.65 -12.59 -10.00
CA ALA A 119 -1.75 -11.50 -9.03
C ALA A 119 -0.56 -11.56 -8.07
N LEU A 120 0.37 -10.61 -8.19
CA LEU A 120 1.67 -10.64 -7.51
C LEU A 120 1.93 -9.37 -6.71
N SER A 121 2.43 -9.51 -5.50
CA SER A 121 3.08 -8.43 -4.75
C SER A 121 4.57 -8.38 -5.08
N VAL A 122 5.12 -7.18 -5.20
CA VAL A 122 6.54 -6.92 -5.48
C VAL A 122 7.08 -5.96 -4.44
N ASP A 123 8.14 -6.37 -3.74
CA ASP A 123 8.88 -5.54 -2.81
C ASP A 123 10.39 -5.67 -3.09
N THR A 124 10.95 -4.66 -3.73
CA THR A 124 12.40 -4.45 -3.86
C THR A 124 12.79 -3.11 -3.24
N ALA A 125 12.10 -2.70 -2.17
CA ALA A 125 12.21 -1.38 -1.57
C ALA A 125 11.96 -0.24 -2.59
N CYS A 126 12.87 0.73 -2.71
CA CYS A 126 12.68 1.92 -3.55
C CYS A 126 12.55 1.61 -5.05
N SER A 127 13.03 0.46 -5.51
CA SER A 127 12.93 0.02 -6.91
C SER A 127 11.69 -0.82 -7.21
N SER A 128 10.73 -0.92 -6.29
CA SER A 128 9.60 -1.84 -6.41
C SER A 128 8.74 -1.56 -7.65
N PHE A 129 8.45 -0.30 -7.96
CA PHE A 129 7.58 0.03 -9.11
C PHE A 129 8.24 -0.23 -10.47
N PRO A 130 9.49 0.21 -10.74
CA PRO A 130 10.20 -0.19 -11.95
C PRO A 130 10.31 -1.72 -12.11
N TYR A 131 10.62 -2.43 -11.03
CA TYR A 131 10.70 -3.89 -11.07
C TYR A 131 9.33 -4.56 -11.33
N ALA A 132 8.25 -3.99 -10.79
CA ALA A 132 6.89 -4.45 -11.07
C ALA A 132 6.51 -4.27 -12.55
N LEU A 133 6.97 -3.19 -13.20
CA LEU A 133 6.79 -2.99 -14.64
C LEU A 133 7.53 -4.06 -15.46
N ASP A 134 8.79 -4.33 -15.13
CA ASP A 134 9.59 -5.37 -15.79
C ASP A 134 8.92 -6.76 -15.65
N MET A 135 8.43 -7.07 -14.45
CA MET A 135 7.71 -8.31 -14.19
C MET A 135 6.41 -8.41 -14.99
N ALA A 136 5.63 -7.32 -15.06
CA ALA A 136 4.41 -7.29 -15.85
C ALA A 136 4.67 -7.49 -17.34
N GLN A 137 5.73 -6.87 -17.87
CA GLN A 137 6.17 -7.09 -19.24
C GLN A 137 6.54 -8.56 -19.49
N ALA A 138 7.25 -9.20 -18.55
CA ALA A 138 7.60 -10.60 -18.65
C ALA A 138 6.35 -11.52 -18.65
N LEU A 139 5.34 -11.23 -17.84
CA LEU A 139 4.08 -11.99 -17.80
C LEU A 139 3.32 -11.91 -19.13
N VAL A 140 3.26 -10.72 -19.73
CA VAL A 140 2.61 -10.53 -21.02
C VAL A 140 3.39 -11.20 -22.15
N ASN A 141 4.71 -10.97 -22.21
CA ASN A 141 5.56 -11.54 -23.27
C ASN A 141 5.63 -13.07 -23.23
N SER A 142 5.50 -13.68 -22.04
CA SER A 142 5.46 -15.14 -21.88
C SER A 142 4.09 -15.76 -22.15
N GLY A 143 3.05 -14.95 -22.42
CA GLY A 143 1.69 -15.42 -22.64
C GLY A 143 0.96 -15.89 -21.36
N GLN A 144 1.52 -15.60 -20.18
CA GLN A 144 0.85 -15.88 -18.90
C GLN A 144 -0.32 -14.92 -18.65
N ALA A 145 -0.29 -13.75 -19.27
CA ALA A 145 -1.37 -12.78 -19.28
C ALA A 145 -1.47 -12.11 -20.65
N ASP A 146 -2.66 -11.61 -21.00
CA ASP A 146 -2.86 -10.84 -22.24
C ASP A 146 -2.70 -9.34 -21.99
N ASN A 147 -2.98 -8.91 -20.76
CA ASN A 147 -2.79 -7.55 -20.29
C ASN A 147 -2.24 -7.57 -18.86
N ALA A 148 -1.68 -6.45 -18.41
CA ALA A 148 -1.25 -6.30 -17.03
C ALA A 148 -1.63 -4.92 -16.50
N ILE A 149 -2.12 -4.89 -15.27
CA ILE A 149 -2.25 -3.68 -14.46
C ILE A 149 -1.06 -3.65 -13.51
N VAL A 150 -0.30 -2.55 -13.57
CA VAL A 150 0.80 -2.28 -12.64
C VAL A 150 0.43 -1.11 -11.76
N MET A 151 0.55 -1.28 -10.45
CA MET A 151 0.24 -0.24 -9.49
C MET A 151 1.27 -0.21 -8.36
N ALA A 152 1.42 0.95 -7.72
CA ALA A 152 2.18 1.08 -6.48
C ALA A 152 1.25 1.54 -5.37
N LEU A 153 1.38 0.93 -4.20
CA LEU A 153 0.69 1.34 -2.99
C LEU A 153 1.72 1.54 -1.89
N ASN A 154 1.68 2.72 -1.27
CA ASN A 154 2.50 3.04 -0.12
C ASN A 154 1.83 4.16 0.68
N THR A 155 1.53 3.90 1.95
CA THR A 155 0.89 4.87 2.84
C THR A 155 1.81 5.44 3.91
N VAL A 156 3.02 4.87 4.11
CA VAL A 156 4.02 5.24 5.14
C VAL A 156 3.38 5.74 6.44
N LEU A 157 2.57 4.90 7.06
CA LEU A 157 1.83 5.26 8.28
C LEU A 157 2.57 4.98 9.59
N PRO A 158 3.40 3.92 9.73
CA PRO A 158 3.96 3.55 11.02
C PRO A 158 5.03 4.55 11.51
N PRO A 159 4.89 5.10 12.73
CA PRO A 159 5.93 5.91 13.39
C PRO A 159 7.28 5.21 13.50
N ALA A 160 7.27 3.87 13.61
CA ALA A 160 8.47 3.04 13.67
C ALA A 160 9.39 3.20 12.46
N LEU A 161 8.84 3.49 11.27
CA LEU A 161 9.67 3.74 10.09
C LEU A 161 10.50 5.01 10.27
N PHE A 162 9.92 6.10 10.78
CA PHE A 162 10.64 7.35 11.01
C PHE A 162 11.74 7.20 12.08
N LEU A 163 11.48 6.41 13.12
CA LEU A 163 12.48 6.09 14.14
C LEU A 163 13.64 5.26 13.56
N GLY A 164 13.36 4.31 12.67
CA GLY A 164 14.40 3.45 12.07
C GLY A 164 15.38 4.18 11.13
N PHE A 165 15.01 5.37 10.65
CA PHE A 165 15.85 6.20 9.75
C PHE A 165 16.48 7.42 10.45
N SER A 166 16.27 7.60 11.77
CA SER A 166 16.77 8.75 12.55
C SER A 166 17.97 8.42 13.44
#